data_AF-A0A0F2P676-F1
#
_entry.id   AF-A0A0F2P676-F1
#
_cell.length_a   1.000
_cell.length_b   1.000
_cell.length_c   1.000
_cell.angle_alpha   90.00
_cell.angle_beta   90.00
_cell.angle_gamma   90.00
#
_symmetry.space_group_name_H-M   'P 1'
#
loop_
_entity.id
_entity.type
_entity.pdbx_description
1 polymer ?
#
loop_
_entity_poly.entity_id
_entity_poly.type
_entity_poly.pdbx_seq_one_letter_code
_entity_poly.pdbx_strand_id
1 'polypeptide(L)'
;MPDKWSDKDERQFSHVRKEQEKSGKPRKRAEEIAARTVNKQRRLEGRTPSRKSQGTGNPNSPLDSRTRQELYNRASELQIRGRSSMTKSELIDAIRSRQ
;
A
#
# COMPACT_ATOMS: atom_id res chain seq x y z
N MET A 1 -19.79 -8.82 2.89
CA MET A 1 -18.51 -8.97 2.17
C MET A 1 -18.54 -8.04 0.97
N PRO A 2 -17.42 -7.52 0.44
CA PRO A 2 -17.49 -6.70 -0.77
C PRO A 2 -17.88 -7.56 -1.97
N ASP A 3 -18.95 -7.18 -2.68
CA ASP A 3 -19.58 -7.94 -3.80
C ASP A 3 -18.65 -8.27 -4.99
N LYS A 4 -17.39 -7.84 -4.97
CA LYS A 4 -16.42 -8.01 -6.06
C LYS A 4 -15.34 -9.05 -5.77
N TRP A 5 -15.36 -9.71 -4.62
CA TRP A 5 -14.36 -10.74 -4.27
C TRP A 5 -14.82 -12.11 -4.76
N SER A 6 -13.89 -12.89 -5.31
CA SER A 6 -14.12 -14.30 -5.63
C SER A 6 -14.00 -15.17 -4.38
N ASP A 7 -14.51 -16.39 -4.41
CA ASP A 7 -14.34 -17.38 -3.33
C ASP A 7 -12.87 -17.64 -2.95
N LYS A 8 -11.94 -17.45 -3.90
CA LYS A 8 -10.51 -17.53 -3.64
C LYS A 8 -10.01 -16.33 -2.83
N ASP A 9 -10.48 -15.13 -3.17
CA ASP A 9 -10.13 -13.90 -2.47
C ASP A 9 -10.66 -13.91 -1.03
N GLU A 10 -11.87 -14.42 -0.81
CA GLU A 10 -12.48 -14.55 0.52
C GLU A 10 -11.75 -15.57 1.42
N ARG A 11 -11.33 -16.71 0.83
CA ARG A 11 -10.50 -17.70 1.53
C ARG A 11 -9.15 -17.11 1.92
N GLN A 12 -8.49 -16.39 1.01
CA GLN A 12 -7.23 -15.73 1.29
C GLN A 12 -7.37 -14.66 2.38
N PHE A 13 -8.42 -13.83 2.31
CA PHE A 13 -8.73 -12.86 3.36
C PHE A 13 -8.85 -13.54 4.73
N SER A 14 -9.64 -14.60 4.80
CA SER A 14 -9.88 -15.33 6.05
C SER A 14 -8.61 -15.98 6.60
N HIS A 15 -7.74 -16.50 5.72
CA HIS A 15 -6.47 -17.10 6.10
C HIS A 15 -5.51 -16.05 6.69
N VAL A 16 -5.28 -14.95 5.97
CA VAL A 16 -4.40 -13.86 6.41
C VAL A 16 -4.92 -13.22 7.70
N ARG A 17 -6.24 -12.99 7.82
CA ARG A 17 -6.83 -12.43 9.04
C ARG A 17 -6.53 -13.32 10.25
N LYS A 18 -6.81 -14.63 10.13
CA LYS A 18 -6.57 -15.60 11.21
C LYS A 18 -5.09 -15.67 11.59
N GLU A 19 -4.19 -15.60 10.62
CA GLU A 19 -2.75 -15.60 10.88
C GLU A 19 -2.31 -14.35 11.65
N GLN A 20 -2.81 -13.16 11.26
CA GLN A 20 -2.52 -11.91 11.97
C GLN A 20 -3.09 -11.89 13.40
N GLU A 21 -4.30 -12.43 13.60
CA GLU A 21 -4.88 -12.60 14.94
C GLU A 21 -4.04 -13.54 15.80
N LYS A 22 -3.57 -14.67 15.25
CA LYS A 22 -2.64 -15.59 15.94
C LYS A 22 -1.31 -14.93 16.30
N SER A 23 -0.85 -13.99 15.48
CA SER A 23 0.34 -13.17 15.75
C SER A 23 0.09 -12.06 16.80
N GLY A 24 -1.12 -11.98 17.37
CA GLY A 24 -1.50 -11.03 18.43
C GLY A 24 -1.95 -9.66 17.92
N LYS A 25 -2.24 -9.50 16.62
CA LYS A 25 -2.80 -8.25 16.09
C LYS A 25 -4.29 -8.14 16.47
N PRO A 26 -4.78 -6.94 16.84
CA PRO A 26 -6.19 -6.75 17.10
C PRO A 26 -7.01 -7.00 15.84
N ARG A 27 -8.21 -7.58 15.99
CA ARG A 27 -9.09 -7.99 14.88
C ARG A 27 -9.25 -6.93 13.80
N LYS A 28 -9.53 -5.68 14.17
CA LYS A 28 -9.66 -4.56 13.21
C LYS A 28 -8.41 -4.41 12.33
N ARG A 29 -7.22 -4.51 12.93
CA ARG A 29 -5.94 -4.40 12.22
C ARG A 29 -5.66 -5.64 11.36
N ALA A 30 -6.00 -6.82 11.85
CA ALA A 30 -5.89 -8.06 11.09
C ALA A 30 -6.79 -8.06 9.84
N GLU A 31 -8.04 -7.61 9.98
CA GLU A 31 -8.98 -7.43 8.86
C GLU A 31 -8.46 -6.41 7.85
N GLU A 32 -7.93 -5.27 8.30
CA GLU A 32 -7.33 -4.27 7.42
C GLU A 32 -6.14 -4.83 6.63
N ILE A 33 -5.23 -5.54 7.30
CA ILE A 33 -4.07 -6.17 6.65
C ILE A 33 -4.53 -7.21 5.63
N ALA A 34 -5.48 -8.08 5.99
CA ALA A 34 -6.02 -9.09 5.09
C ALA A 34 -6.67 -8.47 3.85
N ALA A 35 -7.51 -7.45 4.03
CA ALA A 35 -8.14 -6.73 2.92
C ALA A 35 -7.11 -6.04 2.03
N ARG A 36 -6.07 -5.43 2.62
CA ARG A 36 -5.00 -4.77 1.87
C ARG A 36 -4.20 -5.76 1.02
N THR A 37 -3.92 -6.94 1.55
CA THR A 37 -3.21 -8.02 0.86
C THR A 37 -4.01 -8.52 -0.35
N VAL A 38 -5.29 -8.87 -0.15
CA VAL A 38 -6.17 -9.34 -1.24
C VAL A 38 -6.32 -8.26 -2.32
N ASN A 39 -6.60 -7.01 -1.93
CA ASN A 39 -6.76 -5.93 -2.90
C ASN A 39 -5.44 -5.59 -3.63
N LYS A 40 -4.27 -5.77 -3.00
CA LYS A 40 -2.96 -5.66 -3.67
C LYS A 40 -2.83 -6.71 -4.76
N GLN A 41 -3.13 -7.98 -4.46
CA GLN A 41 -3.06 -9.07 -5.42
C GLN A 41 -4.04 -8.86 -6.59
N ARG A 42 -5.31 -8.55 -6.29
CA ARG A 42 -6.31 -8.25 -7.33
C ARG A 42 -5.88 -7.13 -8.27
N ARG A 43 -5.19 -6.10 -7.75
CA ARG A 43 -4.65 -5.00 -8.57
C ARG A 43 -3.51 -5.46 -9.47
N LEU A 44 -2.59 -6.28 -8.97
CA LEU A 44 -1.50 -6.85 -9.77
C LEU A 44 -2.05 -7.74 -10.90
N GLU A 45 -3.12 -8.49 -10.62
CA GLU A 45 -3.82 -9.32 -11.61
C GLU A 45 -4.77 -8.53 -12.52
N GLY A 46 -4.83 -7.19 -12.40
CA GLY A 46 -5.70 -6.35 -13.23
C GLY A 46 -7.20 -6.45 -12.94
N ARG A 47 -7.60 -7.17 -11.88
CA ARG A 47 -9.00 -7.38 -11.44
C ARG A 47 -9.59 -6.19 -10.67
N THR A 48 -8.91 -5.05 -10.62
CA THR A 48 -9.40 -3.81 -10.00
C THR A 48 -9.34 -2.63 -10.97
N PRO A 49 -10.31 -1.70 -10.94
CA PRO A 49 -10.30 -0.52 -11.82
C PRO A 49 -9.08 0.38 -11.59
N SER A 50 -8.58 0.47 -10.36
CA SER A 50 -7.35 1.22 -10.06
C SER A 50 -6.10 0.37 -10.29
N ARG A 51 -5.35 0.67 -11.35
CA ARG A 51 -4.05 0.02 -11.63
C ARG A 51 -2.89 0.56 -10.78
N LYS A 52 -3.00 1.80 -10.28
CA LYS A 52 -1.94 2.44 -9.50
C LYS A 52 -2.07 2.11 -8.01
N SER A 53 -0.92 1.94 -7.33
CA SER A 53 -0.86 1.87 -5.88
C SER A 53 -1.10 3.26 -5.28
N GLN A 54 -2.01 3.36 -4.31
CA GLN A 54 -2.19 4.55 -3.48
C GLN A 54 -1.30 4.52 -2.23
N GLY A 55 -0.51 3.46 -2.03
CA GLY A 55 0.37 3.33 -0.88
C GLY A 55 1.69 4.07 -1.05
N THR A 56 2.36 4.34 0.07
CA THR A 56 3.68 4.98 0.15
C THR A 56 4.85 3.99 0.16
N GLY A 57 4.57 2.72 -0.19
CA GLY A 57 5.53 1.62 -0.15
C GLY A 57 5.69 1.01 1.24
N ASN A 58 6.71 0.18 1.41
CA ASN A 58 7.07 -0.37 2.71
C ASN A 58 7.73 0.74 3.55
N PRO A 59 7.17 1.15 4.71
CA PRO A 59 7.77 2.20 5.53
C PRO A 59 9.18 1.86 6.03
N ASN A 60 9.51 0.58 6.17
CA ASN A 60 10.82 0.11 6.63
C ASN A 60 11.83 -0.06 5.49
N SER A 61 11.42 0.06 4.22
CA SER A 61 12.37 0.01 3.12
C SER A 61 12.98 1.39 2.86
N PRO A 62 14.25 1.47 2.44
CA PRO A 62 14.88 2.72 2.01
C PRO A 62 14.04 3.45 0.97
N LEU A 63 14.11 4.78 0.96
CA LEU A 63 13.38 5.60 -0.03
C LEU A 63 13.83 5.27 -1.46
N ASP A 64 15.12 4.98 -1.65
CA ASP A 64 15.73 4.69 -2.95
C ASP A 64 15.17 3.41 -3.60
N SER A 65 14.76 2.43 -2.78
CA SER A 65 14.15 1.18 -3.27
C SER A 65 12.67 1.34 -3.62
N ARG A 66 12.03 2.46 -3.25
CA ARG A 66 10.61 2.71 -3.54
C ARG A 66 10.43 3.14 -4.98
N THR A 67 9.24 2.88 -5.52
CA THR A 67 8.86 3.36 -6.84
C THR A 67 8.61 4.88 -6.82
N ARG A 68 8.73 5.53 -7.98
CA ARG A 68 8.40 6.97 -8.11
C ARG A 68 6.98 7.27 -7.61
N GLN A 69 6.01 6.39 -7.88
CA GLN A 69 4.63 6.57 -7.43
C GLN A 69 4.51 6.52 -5.90
N GLU A 70 5.21 5.60 -5.24
CA GLU A 70 5.22 5.50 -3.77
C GLU A 70 5.86 6.73 -3.13
N LEU A 71 6.95 7.23 -3.72
CA LEU A 71 7.60 8.47 -3.31
C LEU A 71 6.68 9.68 -3.54
N TYR A 72 5.99 9.75 -4.68
CA TYR A 72 5.00 10.78 -4.95
C TYR A 72 3.87 10.78 -3.91
N ASN A 73 3.35 9.59 -3.58
CA ASN A 73 2.31 9.43 -2.56
C ASN A 73 2.83 9.90 -1.19
N ARG A 74 4.07 9.54 -0.83
CA ARG A 74 4.70 9.95 0.44
C ARG A 74 4.95 11.45 0.50
N ALA A 75 5.43 12.05 -0.58
CA ALA A 75 5.58 13.50 -0.70
C ALA A 75 4.22 14.22 -0.60
N SER A 76 3.14 13.58 -1.07
CA SER A 76 1.78 14.10 -0.91
C SER A 76 1.31 14.08 0.54
N GLU A 77 1.60 13.03 1.31
CA GLU A 77 1.30 12.98 2.76
C GLU A 77 2.05 14.07 3.54
N LEU A 78 3.28 14.37 3.12
CA LEU A 78 4.12 15.43 3.72
C LEU A 78 3.81 16.83 3.19
N GLN A 79 2.80 16.98 2.32
CA GLN A 79 2.36 18.24 1.72
C GLN A 79 3.48 18.99 0.96
N ILE A 80 4.39 18.26 0.31
CA ILE A 80 5.48 18.85 -0.47
C ILE A 80 4.91 19.48 -1.75
N ARG A 81 5.11 20.80 -1.90
CA ARG A 81 4.70 21.56 -3.11
C ARG A 81 5.61 21.20 -4.29
N GLY A 82 5.07 21.21 -5.51
CA GLY A 82 5.83 20.88 -6.72
C GLY A 82 6.14 19.39 -6.94
N ARG A 83 5.74 18.50 -6.02
CA ARG A 83 5.97 17.04 -6.09
C ARG A 83 5.56 16.35 -7.40
N SER A 84 4.57 16.90 -8.11
CA SER A 84 4.10 16.35 -9.40
C SER A 84 5.11 16.49 -10.52
N SER A 85 5.93 17.53 -10.48
CA SER A 85 6.97 17.79 -11.48
C SER A 85 8.29 17.12 -11.13
N MET A 86 8.46 16.67 -9.88
CA MET A 86 9.68 16.05 -9.40
C MET A 86 9.93 14.66 -10.01
N THR A 87 11.19 14.42 -10.31
CA THR A 87 11.79 13.13 -10.64
C THR A 87 11.89 12.26 -9.39
N LYS A 88 12.28 10.99 -9.57
CA LYS A 88 12.42 10.05 -8.45
C LYS A 88 13.44 10.54 -7.43
N SER A 89 14.60 11.04 -7.87
CA SER A 89 15.65 11.57 -7.01
C SER A 89 15.20 12.81 -6.25
N GLU A 90 14.60 13.79 -6.94
CA GLU A 90 14.09 15.01 -6.31
C GLU A 90 13.01 14.71 -5.26
N LEU A 91 12.14 13.72 -5.51
CA LEU A 91 11.17 13.27 -4.51
C LEU A 91 11.85 12.69 -3.26
N ILE A 92 12.92 11.90 -3.43
CA ILE A 92 13.67 11.34 -2.30
C ILE A 92 14.30 12.46 -1.47
N ASP A 93 14.97 13.40 -2.12
CA ASP A 93 15.66 14.50 -1.44
C ASP A 93 14.66 15.44 -0.74
N ALA A 94 13.53 15.74 -1.38
CA ALA A 94 12.46 16.53 -0.77
C ALA A 94 11.81 15.82 0.42
N ILE A 95 11.68 14.48 0.39
CA ILE A 95 11.17 13.72 1.53
C ILE A 95 12.19 13.72 2.67
N ARG A 96 13.49 13.58 2.37
CA ARG A 96 14.56 13.62 3.37
C ARG A 96 14.66 14.98 4.06
N SER A 97 14.48 16.09 3.33
CA SER A 97 14.54 17.43 3.92
C SER A 97 13.34 17.81 4.79
N ARG A 98 12.27 17.00 4.76
CA ARG A 98 11.01 17.24 5.49
C ARG A 98 10.83 16.32 6.71
N GLN A 99 11.71 15.34 6.89
CA GLN A 99 11.70 14.40 8.03
C GLN A 99 12.50 14.92 9.22
#